data_AF-X0XKW0-F1
#
_entry.id   AF-X0XKW0-F1
#
_cell.length_a   1.000
_cell.length_b   1.000
_cell.length_c   1.000
_cell.angle_alpha   90.00
_cell.angle_beta   90.00
_cell.angle_gamma   90.00
#
_symmetry.space_group_name_H-M   'P 1'
#
loop_
_entity.id
_entity.type
_entity.pdbx_description
1 polymer ?
#
loop_
_entity_poly.entity_id
_entity_poly.type
_entity_poly.pdbx_seq_one_letter_code
_entity_poly.pdbx_strand_id
1 'polypeptide(L)'
;FDVFWSTQLGILVGMLPGLTATMGIALMATITYKFVGSHAILILICMYIGAIFGGSRTAILINIPGTPANAATTVDGHPLAKQGKAGQAMGLATTGSFLGSLFGMVMLAIFTPIIGNAALSFHSFEYFWLTIFGIIICGTLTAPKDPLKGWVAGFLGLFVATIGMEGMHAYRRFSFGNVNLAGGIQLLPAMIGVFGFSEVLMVMKKPEIKIVSRKIERVIPRLKDITKHWKTIIRSGFIGTIIGAIPGVGEDIAAWVS
;
A
#
# COMPACT_ATOMS: atom_id res chain seq x y z
N PHE A 1 19.48 10.08 -14.78
CA PHE A 1 18.28 10.72 -15.35
C PHE A 1 17.05 9.87 -15.09
N ASP A 2 17.15 8.56 -15.34
CA ASP A 2 16.03 7.61 -15.24
C ASP A 2 15.45 7.45 -13.84
N VAL A 3 16.28 7.58 -12.79
CA VAL A 3 15.86 7.51 -11.38
C VAL A 3 14.88 8.62 -11.03
N PHE A 4 15.22 9.86 -11.38
CA PHE A 4 14.39 11.03 -11.08
C PHE A 4 13.05 10.96 -11.81
N TRP A 5 13.07 10.62 -13.10
CA TRP A 5 11.85 10.46 -13.89
C TRP A 5 11.00 9.30 -13.41
N SER A 6 11.60 8.17 -13.06
CA SER A 6 10.88 7.03 -12.49
C SER A 6 10.17 7.41 -11.20
N THR A 7 10.85 8.11 -10.28
CA THR A 7 10.22 8.57 -9.04
C THR A 7 9.07 9.54 -9.31
N GLN A 8 9.24 10.50 -10.24
CA GLN A 8 8.15 11.42 -10.57
C GLN A 8 6.96 10.74 -11.23
N LEU A 9 7.22 9.81 -12.14
CA LEU A 9 6.17 9.02 -12.77
C LEU A 9 5.46 8.17 -11.71
N GLY A 10 6.20 7.57 -10.78
CA GLY A 10 5.68 6.88 -9.61
C GLY A 10 4.73 7.76 -8.83
N ILE A 11 5.17 8.96 -8.45
CA ILE A 11 4.34 9.91 -7.70
C ILE A 11 3.05 10.24 -8.46
N LEU A 12 3.13 10.51 -9.76
CA LEU A 12 1.94 10.83 -10.57
C LEU A 12 0.98 9.65 -10.67
N VAL A 13 1.50 8.44 -10.88
CA VAL A 13 0.70 7.21 -10.93
C VAL A 13 0.03 6.96 -9.58
N GLY A 14 0.77 7.08 -8.47
CA GLY A 14 0.22 6.93 -7.13
C GLY A 14 -0.86 7.97 -6.80
N MET A 15 -0.72 9.20 -7.31
CA MET A 15 -1.75 10.23 -7.17
C MET A 15 -3.03 9.92 -7.96
N LEU A 16 -3.05 8.97 -8.88
CA LEU A 16 -4.26 8.64 -9.63
C LEU A 16 -4.97 7.48 -8.94
N PRO A 17 -6.18 7.70 -8.37
CA PRO A 17 -6.95 6.62 -7.77
C PRO A 17 -7.16 5.48 -8.78
N GLY A 18 -6.84 4.26 -8.37
CA GLY A 18 -6.97 3.08 -9.22
C GLY A 18 -5.69 2.67 -9.94
N LEU A 19 -4.74 3.59 -10.11
CA LEU A 19 -3.42 3.32 -10.69
C LEU A 19 -2.47 2.91 -9.57
N THR A 20 -2.64 1.66 -9.10
CA THR A 20 -1.87 1.12 -7.97
C THR A 20 -0.37 1.05 -8.27
N ALA A 21 0.45 0.97 -7.22
CA ALA A 21 1.90 0.77 -7.38
C ALA A 21 2.22 -0.52 -8.16
N THR A 22 1.45 -1.60 -7.96
CA THR A 22 1.59 -2.85 -8.71
C THR A 22 1.35 -2.66 -10.20
N MET A 23 0.30 -1.93 -10.59
CA MET A 23 0.03 -1.62 -11.99
C MET A 23 1.14 -0.75 -12.59
N GLY A 24 1.62 0.23 -11.83
CA GLY A 24 2.76 1.08 -12.21
C GLY A 24 4.03 0.28 -12.48
N ILE A 25 4.37 -0.67 -11.60
CA ILE A 25 5.49 -1.60 -11.77
C ILE A 25 5.28 -2.47 -13.02
N ALA A 26 4.09 -3.03 -13.23
CA ALA A 26 3.81 -3.89 -14.37
C ALA A 26 4.01 -3.15 -15.70
N LEU A 27 3.50 -1.92 -15.80
CA LEU A 27 3.71 -1.07 -16.98
C LEU A 27 5.21 -0.73 -17.15
N MET A 28 5.89 -0.32 -16.08
CA MET A 28 7.32 0.00 -16.14
C MET A 28 8.18 -1.20 -16.50
N ALA A 29 7.84 -2.41 -16.03
CA ALA A 29 8.57 -3.64 -16.33
C ALA A 29 8.57 -3.96 -17.83
N THR A 30 7.46 -3.68 -18.54
CA THR A 30 7.42 -3.85 -19.99
C THR A 30 8.35 -2.88 -20.73
N ILE A 31 8.47 -1.64 -20.22
CA ILE A 31 9.32 -0.59 -20.79
C ILE A 31 10.80 -0.85 -20.48
N THR A 32 11.12 -1.33 -19.27
CA THR A 32 12.49 -1.60 -18.82
C THR A 32 13.00 -2.98 -19.20
N TYR A 33 12.21 -3.80 -19.90
CA TYR A 33 12.59 -5.17 -20.28
C TYR A 33 13.91 -5.25 -21.08
N LYS A 34 14.20 -4.22 -21.89
CA LYS A 34 15.44 -4.14 -22.70
C LYS A 34 16.64 -3.56 -21.94
N PHE A 35 16.47 -3.15 -20.69
CA PHE A 35 17.50 -2.46 -19.91
C PHE A 35 18.40 -3.50 -19.22
N VAL A 36 19.61 -3.08 -18.83
CA VAL A 36 20.47 -3.90 -17.96
C VAL A 36 19.73 -4.16 -16.64
N GLY A 37 19.75 -5.41 -16.14
CA GLY A 37 18.93 -5.83 -15.00
C GLY A 37 19.07 -4.96 -13.75
N SER A 38 20.29 -4.52 -13.42
CA SER A 38 20.53 -3.60 -12.29
C SER A 38 19.84 -2.25 -12.47
N HIS A 39 19.86 -1.69 -13.67
CA HIS A 39 19.17 -0.44 -14.01
C HIS A 39 17.65 -0.62 -14.02
N ALA A 40 17.14 -1.72 -14.57
CA ALA A 40 15.71 -2.02 -14.58
C ALA A 40 15.16 -2.12 -13.15
N ILE A 41 15.82 -2.89 -12.27
CA ILE A 41 15.43 -3.04 -10.85
C ILE A 41 15.39 -1.69 -10.15
N LEU A 42 16.42 -0.87 -10.35
CA LEU A 42 16.49 0.46 -9.72
C LEU A 42 15.33 1.35 -10.16
N ILE A 43 14.99 1.36 -11.45
CA ILE A 43 13.83 2.09 -11.97
C ILE A 43 12.53 1.59 -11.34
N LEU A 44 12.33 0.27 -11.24
CA LEU A 44 11.12 -0.31 -10.64
C LEU A 44 10.98 0.03 -9.16
N ILE A 45 12.08 0.05 -8.40
CA ILE A 45 12.07 0.46 -6.99
C ILE A 45 11.69 1.94 -6.85
N CYS A 46 12.26 2.83 -7.67
CA CYS A 46 11.94 4.25 -7.64
C CYS A 46 10.47 4.52 -8.00
N MET A 47 9.95 3.80 -8.99
CA MET A 47 8.55 3.83 -9.39
C MET A 47 7.65 3.42 -8.22
N TYR A 48 7.98 2.29 -7.58
CA TYR A 48 7.23 1.74 -6.45
C TYR A 48 7.18 2.70 -5.27
N ILE A 49 8.33 3.17 -4.78
CA ILE A 49 8.41 4.11 -3.66
C ILE A 49 7.67 5.41 -4.00
N GLY A 50 7.83 5.90 -5.23
CA GLY A 50 7.12 7.08 -5.72
C GLY A 50 5.60 6.90 -5.71
N ALA A 51 5.10 5.75 -6.14
CA ALA A 51 3.66 5.45 -6.19
C ALA A 51 3.03 5.34 -4.79
N ILE A 52 3.67 4.63 -3.87
CA ILE A 52 3.17 4.51 -2.49
C ILE A 52 3.14 5.86 -1.79
N PHE A 53 4.17 6.68 -1.99
CA PHE A 53 4.19 8.04 -1.48
C PHE A 53 3.14 8.93 -2.18
N GLY A 54 3.02 8.85 -3.51
CA GLY A 54 2.08 9.63 -4.30
C GLY A 54 0.62 9.45 -3.86
N GLY A 55 0.21 8.22 -3.58
CA GLY A 55 -1.15 7.90 -3.15
C GLY A 55 -1.54 8.43 -1.77
N SER A 56 -0.56 8.83 -0.94
CA SER A 56 -0.85 9.54 0.31
C SER A 56 -1.52 10.89 0.06
N ARG A 57 -1.25 11.55 -1.07
CA ARG A 57 -1.77 12.89 -1.35
C ARG A 57 -3.27 12.87 -1.67
N THR A 58 -3.71 11.91 -2.48
CA THR A 58 -5.14 11.73 -2.76
C THR A 58 -5.88 11.21 -1.53
N ALA A 59 -5.26 10.34 -0.75
CA ALA A 59 -5.80 9.91 0.54
C ALA A 59 -6.07 11.11 1.47
N ILE A 60 -5.10 12.01 1.63
CA ILE A 60 -5.23 13.20 2.49
C ILE A 60 -6.25 14.20 1.92
N LEU A 61 -6.13 14.56 0.64
CA LEU A 61 -6.87 15.70 0.08
C LEU A 61 -8.33 15.37 -0.24
N ILE A 62 -8.60 14.19 -0.79
CA ILE A 62 -9.91 13.85 -1.36
C ILE A 62 -10.53 12.58 -0.77
N ASN A 63 -9.94 11.98 0.26
CA ASN A 63 -10.42 10.74 0.90
C ASN A 63 -10.47 9.52 -0.02
N ILE A 64 -9.79 9.56 -1.16
CA ILE A 64 -9.73 8.46 -2.11
C ILE A 64 -8.28 7.96 -2.13
N PRO A 65 -7.97 6.79 -1.55
CA PRO A 65 -6.60 6.30 -1.49
C PRO A 65 -6.10 5.86 -2.87
N GLY A 66 -4.82 6.14 -3.17
CA GLY A 66 -4.17 5.68 -4.41
C GLY A 66 -3.84 4.19 -4.41
N THR A 67 -3.37 3.67 -3.26
CA THR A 67 -3.16 2.23 -3.01
C THR A 67 -3.90 1.77 -1.75
N PRO A 68 -4.15 0.46 -1.57
CA PRO A 68 -4.82 -0.04 -0.37
C PRO A 68 -4.08 0.34 0.94
N ALA A 69 -2.75 0.36 0.96
CA ALA A 69 -1.96 0.85 2.09
C ALA A 69 -2.26 2.32 2.45
N ASN A 70 -2.55 3.17 1.45
CA ASN A 70 -2.91 4.56 1.71
C ASN A 70 -4.31 4.71 2.33
N ALA A 71 -5.11 3.65 2.42
CA ALA A 71 -6.38 3.69 3.16
C ALA A 71 -6.15 4.05 4.65
N ALA A 72 -5.08 3.53 5.27
CA ALA A 72 -4.70 3.95 6.63
C ALA A 72 -4.43 5.47 6.71
N THR A 73 -3.79 6.03 5.67
CA THR A 73 -3.53 7.48 5.58
C THR A 73 -4.81 8.32 5.48
N THR A 74 -5.89 7.78 4.90
CA THR A 74 -7.18 8.51 4.85
C THR A 74 -7.75 8.76 6.23
N VAL A 75 -7.61 7.79 7.15
CA VAL A 75 -8.18 7.82 8.51
C VAL A 75 -7.63 8.99 9.30
N ASP A 76 -6.32 9.26 9.20
CA ASP A 76 -5.68 10.34 9.95
C ASP A 76 -5.54 11.63 9.13
N GLY A 77 -5.18 11.49 7.86
CA GLY A 77 -4.82 12.60 6.97
C GLY A 77 -6.01 13.42 6.49
N HIS A 78 -7.10 12.76 6.13
CA HIS A 78 -8.27 13.44 5.58
C HIS A 78 -9.03 14.31 6.61
N PRO A 79 -9.21 13.89 7.89
CA PRO A 79 -9.72 14.76 8.94
C PRO A 79 -8.86 16.01 9.16
N LEU A 80 -7.53 15.89 9.10
CA LEU A 80 -6.63 17.04 9.19
C LEU A 80 -6.78 17.99 7.99
N ALA A 81 -6.96 17.44 6.78
CA ALA A 81 -7.24 18.25 5.60
C ALA A 81 -8.57 19.03 5.74
N LYS A 82 -9.63 18.38 6.25
CA LYS A 82 -10.92 19.03 6.54
C LYS A 82 -10.83 20.14 7.60
N GLN A 83 -9.87 20.07 8.52
CA GLN A 83 -9.57 21.13 9.49
C GLN A 83 -8.75 22.30 8.90
N GLY A 84 -8.44 22.28 7.59
CA GLY A 84 -7.58 23.27 6.94
C GLY A 84 -6.08 23.06 7.23
N LYS A 85 -5.70 21.90 7.78
CA LYS A 85 -4.30 21.52 8.06
C LYS A 85 -3.71 20.59 6.99
N ALA A 86 -4.24 20.62 5.77
CA ALA A 86 -3.81 19.76 4.67
C ALA A 86 -2.30 19.84 4.40
N GLY A 87 -1.71 21.04 4.44
CA GLY A 87 -0.27 21.23 4.27
C GLY A 87 0.57 20.58 5.37
N GLN A 88 0.10 20.62 6.62
CA GLN A 88 0.77 19.94 7.74
C GLN A 88 0.66 18.42 7.61
N ALA A 89 -0.52 17.90 7.24
CA ALA A 89 -0.73 16.48 7.01
C ALA A 89 0.16 15.95 5.89
N MET A 90 0.25 16.66 4.75
CA MET A 90 1.15 16.30 3.65
C MET A 90 2.62 16.40 4.05
N GLY A 91 3.01 17.40 4.84
CA GLY A 91 4.36 17.53 5.36
C GLY A 91 4.76 16.36 6.26
N LEU A 92 3.89 15.98 7.20
CA LEU A 92 4.10 14.83 8.08
C LEU A 92 4.17 13.51 7.30
N ALA A 93 3.26 13.31 6.34
CA ALA A 93 3.30 12.14 5.45
C ALA A 93 4.60 12.08 4.65
N THR A 94 5.05 13.22 4.09
CA THR A 94 6.30 13.29 3.33
C THR A 94 7.52 12.96 4.18
N THR A 95 7.63 13.56 5.37
CA THR A 95 8.77 13.28 6.26
C THR A 95 8.73 11.87 6.82
N GLY A 96 7.54 11.36 7.19
CA GLY A 96 7.36 9.98 7.63
C GLY A 96 7.76 8.97 6.57
N SER A 97 7.27 9.13 5.33
CA SER A 97 7.63 8.27 4.21
C SER A 97 9.13 8.37 3.86
N PHE A 98 9.72 9.56 3.90
CA PHE A 98 11.16 9.73 3.63
C PHE A 98 12.02 9.03 4.67
N LEU A 99 11.78 9.28 5.96
CA LEU A 99 12.55 8.69 7.05
C LEU A 99 12.31 7.18 7.16
N GLY A 100 11.07 6.73 6.96
CA GLY A 100 10.72 5.31 6.92
C GLY A 100 11.40 4.59 5.75
N SER A 101 11.40 5.19 4.56
CA SER A 101 12.10 4.62 3.39
C SER A 101 13.61 4.59 3.57
N LEU A 102 14.20 5.63 4.17
CA LEU A 102 15.63 5.66 4.49
C LEU A 102 15.99 4.59 5.51
N PHE A 103 15.22 4.46 6.57
CA PHE A 103 15.41 3.43 7.59
C PHE A 103 15.26 2.03 6.99
N GLY A 104 14.18 1.79 6.24
CA GLY A 104 13.94 0.52 5.55
C GLY A 104 15.02 0.18 4.54
N MET A 105 15.56 1.16 3.81
CA MET A 105 16.69 0.96 2.89
C MET A 105 17.95 0.51 3.62
N VAL A 106 18.29 1.16 4.75
CA VAL A 106 19.46 0.78 5.56
C VAL A 106 19.28 -0.62 6.15
N MET A 107 18.10 -0.90 6.72
CA MET A 107 17.80 -2.23 7.25
C MET A 107 17.83 -3.29 6.15
N LEU A 108 17.24 -3.02 4.99
CA LEU A 108 17.29 -3.93 3.85
C LEU A 108 18.74 -4.19 3.45
N ALA A 109 19.58 -3.16 3.30
CA ALA A 109 20.99 -3.34 2.94
C ALA A 109 21.75 -4.25 3.94
N ILE A 110 21.45 -4.13 5.24
CA ILE A 110 22.07 -4.95 6.30
C ILE A 110 21.52 -6.38 6.27
N PHE A 111 20.21 -6.57 6.14
CA PHE A 111 19.54 -7.86 6.26
C PHE A 111 19.36 -8.61 4.92
N THR A 112 19.66 -7.98 3.78
CA THR A 112 19.57 -8.57 2.43
C THR A 112 20.16 -9.98 2.33
N PRO A 113 21.41 -10.26 2.78
CA PRO A 113 21.97 -11.61 2.65
C PRO A 113 21.21 -12.65 3.48
N ILE A 114 20.70 -12.27 4.65
CA ILE A 114 19.93 -13.16 5.53
C ILE A 114 18.56 -13.43 4.91
N ILE A 115 17.86 -12.38 4.48
CA ILE A 115 16.54 -12.48 3.86
C ILE A 115 16.62 -13.28 2.55
N GLY A 116 17.65 -13.06 1.73
CA GLY A 116 17.83 -13.77 0.47
C GLY A 116 18.02 -15.27 0.66
N ASN A 117 18.88 -15.68 1.61
CA ASN A 117 19.08 -17.09 1.93
C ASN A 117 17.84 -17.73 2.56
N ALA A 118 17.13 -17.01 3.43
CA ALA A 118 15.88 -17.48 4.02
C ALA A 118 14.78 -17.62 2.95
N ALA A 119 14.66 -16.69 2.00
CA ALA A 119 13.67 -16.77 0.94
C ALA A 119 13.86 -18.02 0.04
N LEU A 120 15.11 -18.44 -0.17
CA LEU A 120 15.42 -19.65 -0.93
C LEU A 120 15.06 -20.96 -0.20
N SER A 121 14.89 -20.95 1.13
CA SER A 121 14.49 -22.12 1.89
C SER A 121 12.96 -22.28 2.05
N PHE A 122 12.18 -21.26 1.69
CA PHE A 122 10.72 -21.32 1.76
C PHE A 122 10.14 -22.21 0.66
N HIS A 123 9.46 -23.27 1.07
CA HIS A 123 8.68 -24.13 0.20
C HIS A 123 7.18 -23.94 0.48
N SER A 124 6.35 -24.74 -0.21
CA SER A 124 4.89 -24.67 -0.09
C SER A 124 4.38 -24.80 1.36
N PHE A 125 5.10 -25.55 2.20
CA PHE A 125 4.75 -25.75 3.61
C PHE A 125 4.93 -24.48 4.45
N GLU A 126 6.04 -23.78 4.27
CA GLU A 126 6.33 -22.52 4.97
C GLU A 126 5.36 -21.42 4.53
N TYR A 127 5.09 -21.32 3.22
CA TYR A 127 4.10 -20.38 2.69
C TYR A 127 2.69 -20.64 3.24
N PHE A 128 2.30 -21.90 3.44
CA PHE A 128 1.01 -22.25 4.03
C PHE A 128 0.88 -21.69 5.45
N TRP A 129 1.84 -22.00 6.33
CA TRP A 129 1.80 -21.50 7.71
C TRP A 129 1.90 -20.00 7.80
N LEU A 130 2.71 -19.39 6.93
CA LEU A 130 2.84 -17.94 6.85
C LEU A 130 1.51 -17.27 6.45
N THR A 131 0.79 -17.86 5.50
CA THR A 131 -0.52 -17.38 5.07
C THR A 131 -1.55 -17.47 6.20
N ILE A 132 -1.60 -18.60 6.92
CA ILE A 132 -2.48 -18.78 8.08
C ILE A 132 -2.15 -17.78 9.18
N PHE A 133 -0.87 -17.59 9.48
CA PHE A 133 -0.41 -16.61 10.47
C PHE A 133 -0.83 -15.18 10.10
N GLY A 134 -0.66 -14.80 8.81
CA GLY A 134 -1.12 -13.51 8.29
C GLY A 134 -2.63 -13.30 8.46
N ILE A 135 -3.45 -14.31 8.15
CA ILE A 135 -4.91 -14.26 8.33
C ILE A 135 -5.29 -14.08 9.81
N ILE A 136 -4.58 -14.77 10.72
CA ILE A 136 -4.84 -14.65 12.16
C ILE A 136 -4.56 -13.21 12.63
N ILE A 137 -3.40 -12.65 12.26
CA ILE A 137 -3.04 -11.25 12.59
C ILE A 137 -4.06 -10.28 12.01
N CYS A 138 -4.36 -10.38 10.71
CA CYS A 138 -5.32 -9.52 10.05
C CYS A 138 -6.70 -9.57 10.72
N GLY A 139 -7.18 -10.76 11.07
CA GLY A 139 -8.46 -10.92 11.73
C GLY A 139 -8.48 -10.26 13.12
N THR A 140 -7.40 -10.40 13.88
CA THR A 140 -7.29 -9.74 15.20
C THR A 140 -7.25 -8.22 15.11
N LEU A 141 -6.57 -7.65 14.10
CA LEU A 141 -6.49 -6.21 13.88
C LEU A 141 -7.81 -5.61 13.39
N THR A 142 -8.51 -6.33 12.50
CA THR A 142 -9.74 -5.85 11.86
C THR A 142 -10.89 -5.69 12.85
N ALA A 143 -10.97 -6.58 13.85
CA ALA A 143 -12.04 -6.55 14.84
C ALA A 143 -11.47 -6.67 16.27
N PRO A 144 -11.00 -5.55 16.87
CA PRO A 144 -10.37 -5.57 18.20
C PRO A 144 -11.27 -6.12 19.32
N LYS A 145 -12.60 -6.01 19.15
CA LYS A 145 -13.60 -6.49 20.11
C LYS A 145 -14.11 -7.91 19.83
N ASP A 146 -13.93 -8.41 18.60
CA ASP A 146 -14.49 -9.70 18.16
C ASP A 146 -13.62 -10.31 17.04
N PRO A 147 -12.44 -10.88 17.39
CA PRO A 147 -11.48 -11.41 16.42
C PRO A 147 -12.06 -12.50 15.51
N LEU A 148 -13.09 -13.21 15.97
CA LEU A 148 -13.74 -14.29 15.23
C LEU A 148 -14.32 -13.77 13.90
N LYS A 149 -14.95 -12.60 13.91
CA LYS A 149 -15.44 -11.95 12.68
C LYS A 149 -14.31 -11.60 11.72
N GLY A 150 -13.19 -11.15 12.26
CA GLY A 150 -12.00 -10.85 11.47
C GLY A 150 -11.40 -12.09 10.82
N TRP A 151 -11.31 -13.21 11.54
CA TRP A 151 -10.83 -14.47 10.97
C TRP A 151 -11.77 -15.03 9.91
N VAL A 152 -13.09 -15.00 10.15
CA VAL A 152 -14.08 -15.42 9.14
C VAL A 152 -13.95 -14.58 7.87
N ALA A 153 -13.81 -13.24 8.01
CA ALA A 153 -13.58 -12.36 6.88
C ALA A 153 -12.24 -12.66 6.17
N GLY A 154 -11.17 -12.96 6.92
CA GLY A 154 -9.87 -13.32 6.36
C GLY A 154 -9.89 -14.62 5.56
N PHE A 155 -10.52 -15.67 6.08
CA PHE A 155 -10.70 -16.93 5.35
C PHE A 155 -11.64 -16.79 4.14
N LEU A 156 -12.67 -15.94 4.24
CA LEU A 156 -13.54 -15.63 3.11
C LEU A 156 -12.77 -14.87 2.02
N GLY A 157 -11.91 -13.92 2.41
CA GLY A 157 -10.99 -13.23 1.50
C GLY A 157 -10.03 -14.19 0.80
N LEU A 158 -9.45 -15.15 1.56
CA LEU A 158 -8.61 -16.21 0.98
C LEU A 158 -9.39 -17.05 -0.03
N PHE A 159 -10.62 -17.46 0.30
CA PHE A 159 -11.48 -18.20 -0.63
C PHE A 159 -11.71 -17.42 -1.93
N VAL A 160 -12.07 -16.13 -1.83
CA VAL A 160 -12.27 -15.25 -2.99
C VAL A 160 -10.99 -15.13 -3.83
N ALA A 161 -9.81 -15.03 -3.20
CA ALA A 161 -8.53 -14.96 -3.89
C ALA A 161 -8.16 -16.27 -4.64
N THR A 162 -8.72 -17.41 -4.22
CA THR A 162 -8.52 -18.68 -4.93
C THR A 162 -9.42 -18.88 -6.15
N ILE A 163 -10.39 -18.00 -6.39
CA ILE A 163 -11.25 -18.04 -7.58
C ILE A 163 -10.43 -17.60 -8.79
N GLY A 164 -10.38 -18.44 -9.83
CA GLY A 164 -9.65 -18.17 -11.07
C GLY A 164 -8.71 -19.29 -11.49
N MET A 165 -7.80 -19.00 -12.42
CA MET A 165 -6.73 -19.92 -12.80
C MET A 165 -5.56 -19.87 -11.82
N GLU A 166 -5.12 -21.05 -11.39
CA GLU A 166 -3.92 -21.20 -10.59
C GLU A 166 -2.64 -21.07 -11.44
N GLY A 167 -1.61 -20.41 -10.91
CA GLY A 167 -0.45 -19.95 -11.68
C GLY A 167 0.53 -21.03 -12.13
N MET A 168 0.64 -22.17 -11.43
CA MET A 168 1.57 -23.24 -11.78
C MET A 168 1.00 -24.22 -12.81
N HIS A 169 -0.25 -24.63 -12.64
CA HIS A 169 -0.87 -25.70 -13.45
C HIS A 169 -2.01 -25.19 -14.34
N ALA A 170 -2.30 -23.88 -14.34
CA ALA A 170 -3.39 -23.26 -15.09
C ALA A 170 -4.77 -23.90 -14.81
N TYR A 171 -4.92 -24.53 -13.63
CA TYR A 171 -6.15 -25.20 -13.25
C TYR A 171 -7.20 -24.17 -12.80
N ARG A 172 -8.40 -24.26 -13.37
CA ARG A 172 -9.52 -23.35 -13.05
C ARG A 172 -10.20 -23.76 -11.74
N ARG A 173 -10.09 -22.92 -10.72
CA ARG A 173 -10.74 -23.09 -9.41
C ARG A 173 -11.97 -22.20 -9.33
N PHE A 174 -13.11 -22.77 -8.95
CA PHE A 174 -14.36 -22.03 -8.68
C PHE A 174 -14.83 -21.13 -9.83
N SER A 175 -14.49 -21.46 -11.09
CA SER A 175 -14.91 -20.68 -12.27
C SER A 175 -16.32 -21.02 -12.75
N PHE A 176 -16.86 -22.17 -12.34
CA PHE A 176 -18.22 -22.66 -12.67
C PHE A 176 -18.58 -22.58 -14.17
N GLY A 177 -17.60 -22.74 -15.06
CA GLY A 177 -17.79 -22.65 -16.52
C GLY A 177 -17.84 -21.22 -17.09
N ASN A 178 -17.78 -20.19 -16.26
CA ASN A 178 -17.75 -18.79 -16.71
C ASN A 178 -16.31 -18.34 -17.00
N VAL A 179 -16.06 -17.93 -18.25
CA VAL A 179 -14.74 -17.49 -18.72
C VAL A 179 -14.28 -16.20 -18.03
N ASN A 180 -15.20 -15.28 -17.69
CA ASN A 180 -14.84 -14.06 -16.98
C ASN A 180 -14.35 -14.36 -15.56
N LEU A 181 -14.92 -15.40 -14.93
CA LEU A 181 -14.50 -15.85 -13.61
C LEU A 181 -13.20 -16.66 -13.64
N ALA A 182 -12.79 -17.18 -14.82
CA ALA A 182 -11.50 -17.85 -14.98
C ALA A 182 -10.32 -16.88 -14.84
N GLY A 183 -10.52 -15.59 -15.13
CA GLY A 183 -9.54 -14.53 -14.84
C GLY A 183 -9.40 -14.20 -13.35
N GLY A 184 -10.27 -14.76 -12.50
CA GLY A 184 -10.30 -14.54 -11.07
C GLY A 184 -10.82 -13.16 -10.68
N ILE A 185 -10.98 -12.96 -9.37
CA ILE A 185 -11.36 -11.65 -8.83
C ILE A 185 -10.08 -10.88 -8.52
N GLN A 186 -9.80 -9.85 -9.32
CA GLN A 186 -8.63 -9.01 -9.11
C GLN A 186 -8.82 -8.18 -7.84
N LEU A 187 -8.05 -8.52 -6.80
CA LEU A 187 -8.15 -7.92 -5.47
C LEU A 187 -8.00 -6.39 -5.51
N LEU A 188 -7.03 -5.90 -6.29
CA LEU A 188 -6.73 -4.47 -6.41
C LEU A 188 -7.94 -3.67 -6.94
N PRO A 189 -8.50 -3.95 -8.15
CA PRO A 189 -9.74 -3.32 -8.60
C PRO A 189 -10.91 -3.46 -7.64
N ALA A 190 -11.06 -4.60 -6.97
CA ALA A 190 -12.14 -4.81 -6.00
C ALA A 190 -12.00 -3.86 -4.80
N MET A 191 -10.80 -3.73 -4.22
CA MET A 191 -10.54 -2.80 -3.11
C MET A 191 -10.73 -1.34 -3.54
N ILE A 192 -10.24 -0.95 -4.73
CA ILE A 192 -10.44 0.39 -5.28
C ILE A 192 -11.93 0.67 -5.49
N GLY A 193 -12.69 -0.31 -5.99
CA GLY A 193 -14.15 -0.21 -6.10
C GLY A 193 -14.78 0.04 -4.73
N VAL A 194 -14.45 -0.77 -3.72
CA VAL A 194 -15.05 -0.63 -2.38
C VAL A 194 -14.70 0.72 -1.74
N PHE A 195 -13.45 1.18 -1.79
CA PHE A 195 -13.04 2.44 -1.14
C PHE A 195 -13.35 3.69 -1.98
N GLY A 196 -13.09 3.66 -3.28
CA GLY A 196 -13.25 4.83 -4.15
C GLY A 196 -14.70 5.07 -4.56
N PHE A 197 -15.44 4.01 -4.96
CA PHE A 197 -16.83 4.17 -5.38
C PHE A 197 -17.73 4.57 -4.22
N SER A 198 -17.49 4.03 -3.02
CA SER A 198 -18.27 4.41 -1.82
C SER A 198 -18.10 5.89 -1.48
N GLU A 199 -16.89 6.44 -1.61
CA GLU A 199 -16.65 7.88 -1.39
C GLU A 199 -17.36 8.73 -2.44
N VAL A 200 -17.31 8.33 -3.73
CA VAL A 200 -18.04 9.03 -4.81
C VAL A 200 -19.54 9.08 -4.50
N LEU A 201 -20.15 7.96 -4.12
CA LEU A 201 -21.55 7.91 -3.72
C LEU A 201 -21.86 8.78 -2.49
N MET A 202 -20.96 8.81 -1.48
CA MET A 202 -21.13 9.66 -0.30
C MET A 202 -21.02 11.15 -0.62
N VAL A 203 -20.15 11.54 -1.53
CA VAL A 203 -20.02 12.93 -1.99
C VAL A 203 -21.26 13.33 -2.78
N MET A 204 -21.74 12.49 -3.70
CA MET A 204 -22.97 12.74 -4.46
C MET A 204 -24.20 12.91 -3.58
N LYS A 205 -24.23 12.26 -2.40
CA LYS A 205 -25.33 12.37 -1.43
C LYS A 205 -25.35 13.72 -0.67
N LYS A 206 -24.25 14.48 -0.67
CA LYS A 206 -24.16 15.73 0.11
C LYS A 206 -24.57 16.95 -0.74
N PRO A 207 -25.59 17.73 -0.33
CA PRO A 207 -26.08 18.86 -1.11
C PRO A 207 -25.13 20.08 -1.10
N GLU A 208 -24.21 20.17 -0.14
CA GLU A 208 -23.23 21.27 -0.04
C GLU A 208 -21.80 20.74 -0.12
N ILE A 209 -21.09 21.15 -1.17
CA ILE A 209 -19.63 21.04 -1.22
C ILE A 209 -19.06 22.13 -0.31
N LYS A 210 -18.79 21.80 0.96
CA LYS A 210 -17.97 22.66 1.82
C LYS A 210 -16.53 22.63 1.32
N ILE A 211 -16.24 23.46 0.33
CA ILE A 211 -14.86 23.70 -0.12
C ILE A 211 -14.16 24.40 1.03
N VAL A 212 -13.34 23.67 1.78
CA VAL A 212 -12.39 24.26 2.73
C VAL A 212 -11.27 24.90 1.91
N SER A 213 -11.59 26.02 1.26
CA SER A 213 -10.65 26.85 0.51
C SER A 213 -9.84 27.68 1.51
N ARG A 214 -8.99 27.01 2.29
CA ARG A 214 -7.95 27.68 3.06
C ARG A 214 -6.66 27.61 2.24
N LYS A 215 -5.99 28.75 2.03
CA LYS A 215 -4.64 28.76 1.41
C LYS A 215 -3.78 27.72 2.14
N ILE A 216 -3.11 26.85 1.38
CA ILE A 216 -2.15 25.91 1.94
C ILE A 216 -0.97 26.76 2.46
N GLU A 217 -1.01 27.13 3.73
CA GLU A 217 -0.06 28.08 4.30
C GLU A 217 1.37 27.51 4.35
N ARG A 218 1.52 26.21 4.64
CA ARG A 218 2.82 25.53 4.69
C ARG A 218 2.72 24.04 4.36
N VAL A 219 3.52 23.60 3.39
CA VAL A 219 3.73 22.18 3.04
C VAL A 219 4.96 21.60 3.75
N ILE A 220 5.95 22.44 4.05
CA ILE A 220 7.15 22.03 4.77
C ILE A 220 6.81 21.95 6.27
N PRO A 221 6.91 20.76 6.90
CA PRO A 221 6.65 20.61 8.32
C PRO A 221 7.68 21.38 9.15
N ARG A 222 7.29 21.90 10.32
CA ARG A 222 8.25 22.53 11.22
C ARG A 222 9.15 21.42 11.78
N LEU A 223 10.44 21.70 11.95
CA LEU A 223 11.37 20.77 12.62
C LEU A 223 10.83 20.29 13.98
N LYS A 224 10.09 21.15 14.70
CA LYS A 224 9.40 20.81 15.95
C LYS A 224 8.31 19.74 15.81
N ASP A 225 7.60 19.69 14.67
CA ASP A 225 6.57 18.69 14.43
C ASP A 225 7.21 17.32 14.14
N ILE A 226 8.36 17.32 13.46
CA ILE A 226 9.16 16.11 13.21
C ILE A 226 9.76 15.58 14.52
N THR A 227 10.41 16.45 15.31
CA THR A 227 11.01 16.05 16.60
C THR A 227 9.98 15.72 17.66
N LYS A 228 8.70 16.09 17.50
CA LYS A 228 7.62 15.64 18.38
C LYS A 228 7.22 14.18 18.10
N HIS A 229 7.32 13.72 16.85
CA HIS A 229 6.88 12.40 16.42
C HIS A 229 8.03 11.43 16.15
N TRP A 230 9.28 11.79 16.48
CA TRP A 230 10.47 10.96 16.21
C TRP A 230 10.37 9.53 16.76
N LYS A 231 9.80 9.35 17.96
CA LYS A 231 9.58 8.01 18.55
C LYS A 231 8.62 7.18 17.70
N THR A 232 7.54 7.80 17.21
CA THR A 232 6.59 7.15 16.32
C THR A 232 7.27 6.80 15.00
N ILE A 233 8.02 7.72 14.40
CA ILE A 233 8.72 7.48 13.12
C ILE A 233 9.68 6.30 13.22
N ILE A 234 10.47 6.21 14.29
CA ILE A 234 11.40 5.07 14.49
C ILE A 234 10.62 3.79 14.77
N ARG A 235 9.60 3.82 15.63
CA ARG A 235 8.77 2.65 15.95
C ARG A 235 8.07 2.11 14.70
N SER A 236 7.44 2.99 13.94
CA SER A 236 6.74 2.67 12.70
C SER A 236 7.70 2.21 11.61
N GLY A 237 8.91 2.78 11.52
CA GLY A 237 9.97 2.30 10.62
C GLY A 237 10.46 0.89 10.98
N PHE A 238 10.58 0.57 12.26
CA PHE A 238 10.96 -0.77 12.73
C PHE A 238 9.84 -1.80 12.47
N ILE A 239 8.61 -1.48 12.85
CA ILE A 239 7.42 -2.30 12.57
C ILE A 239 7.28 -2.54 11.07
N GLY A 240 7.36 -1.47 10.26
CA GLY A 240 7.23 -1.55 8.81
C GLY A 240 8.32 -2.38 8.15
N THR A 241 9.58 -2.25 8.62
CA THR A 241 10.69 -3.09 8.14
C THR A 241 10.47 -4.56 8.46
N ILE A 242 10.06 -4.89 9.70
CA ILE A 242 9.84 -6.29 10.10
C ILE A 242 8.66 -6.88 9.33
N ILE A 243 7.52 -6.20 9.31
CA ILE A 243 6.33 -6.67 8.60
C ILE A 243 6.60 -6.78 7.10
N GLY A 244 7.31 -5.82 6.51
CA GLY A 244 7.70 -5.84 5.11
C GLY A 244 8.71 -6.94 4.76
N ALA A 245 9.51 -7.40 5.71
CA ALA A 245 10.40 -8.54 5.52
C ALA A 245 9.62 -9.88 5.50
N ILE A 246 8.38 -9.91 6.00
CA ILE A 246 7.55 -11.11 5.99
C ILE A 246 6.88 -11.27 4.61
N PRO A 247 7.14 -12.36 3.87
CA PRO A 247 6.51 -12.60 2.58
C PRO A 247 4.98 -12.61 2.66
N GLY A 248 4.29 -12.00 1.71
CA GLY A 248 2.83 -12.07 1.60
C GLY A 248 2.03 -11.21 2.60
N VAL A 249 2.67 -10.58 3.58
CA VAL A 249 2.02 -9.64 4.54
C VAL A 249 2.04 -8.21 3.98
N GLY A 250 3.16 -7.82 3.38
CA GLY A 250 3.24 -6.64 2.50
C GLY A 250 3.03 -5.28 3.18
N GLU A 251 2.87 -4.25 2.34
CA GLU A 251 2.77 -2.85 2.73
C GLU A 251 1.45 -2.47 3.40
N ASP A 252 0.35 -3.14 3.04
CA ASP A 252 -0.98 -2.81 3.51
C ASP A 252 -1.07 -3.01 5.04
N ILE A 253 -0.63 -4.16 5.52
CA ILE A 253 -0.65 -4.50 6.95
C ILE A 253 0.34 -3.63 7.71
N ALA A 254 1.52 -3.39 7.13
CA ALA A 254 2.52 -2.50 7.73
C ALA A 254 1.92 -1.12 8.01
N ALA A 255 1.17 -0.55 7.06
CA ALA A 255 0.56 0.77 7.19
C ALA A 255 -0.54 0.83 8.26
N TRP A 256 -1.30 -0.25 8.48
CA TRP A 256 -2.36 -0.29 9.49
C TRP A 256 -1.83 -0.56 10.91
N VAL A 257 -0.67 -1.21 11.06
CA VAL A 257 -0.08 -1.54 12.37
C VAL A 257 0.87 -0.46 12.88
N SER A 258 1.53 0.28 11.98
CA SER A 258 2.62 1.22 12.31
C SER A 258 2.11 2.56 12.86
#